data_AF-A0A5T0H2U3-F1
#
_entry.id   AF-A0A5T0H2U3-F1
#
_cell.length_a   1.000
_cell.length_b   1.000
_cell.length_c   1.000
_cell.angle_alpha   90.00
_cell.angle_beta   90.00
_cell.angle_gamma   90.00
#
_symmetry.space_group_name_H-M   'P 1'
#
loop_
_entity.id
_entity.type
_entity.pdbx_description
1 polymer ?
#
loop_
_entity_poly.entity_id
_entity_poly.type
_entity_poly.pdbx_seq_one_letter_code
_entity_poly.pdbx_strand_id
1 'polypeptide(L)'
;PKIVPLSSHKQNELLLKCYYKIIKSINHCKTFKKELLKSYNHIQESFSNLNLISNLDEGKEILNYLIQEIDKTKFKLEDEKMLDLYEILNPILTQFELNLARIYVLNPKTSEDSYNKSLLWVKEHIEFFKMIYTHIKAQEKALIKNITPLENELTQRNLEKYKRKINAKYNF
;
A
#
# COMPACT_ATOMS: atom_id res chain seq x y z
N PRO A 1 -31.94 -22.42 -13.04
CA PRO A 1 -31.49 -22.96 -11.73
C PRO A 1 -32.41 -22.48 -10.59
N LYS A 2 -32.95 -23.37 -9.74
CA LYS A 2 -33.71 -22.97 -8.53
C LYS A 2 -32.74 -22.49 -7.45
N ILE A 3 -32.96 -21.31 -6.90
CA ILE A 3 -32.18 -20.77 -5.78
C ILE A 3 -32.78 -21.32 -4.49
N VAL A 4 -31.99 -22.11 -3.74
CA VAL A 4 -32.38 -22.58 -2.40
C VAL A 4 -31.76 -21.63 -1.37
N PRO A 5 -32.57 -20.96 -0.53
CA PRO A 5 -32.04 -20.02 0.45
C PRO A 5 -31.29 -20.74 1.57
N LEU A 6 -30.19 -20.15 2.02
CA LEU A 6 -29.49 -20.59 3.23
C LEU A 6 -30.35 -20.34 4.48
N SER A 7 -30.05 -21.03 5.58
CA SER A 7 -30.65 -20.73 6.87
C SER A 7 -30.34 -19.29 7.31
N SER A 8 -31.26 -18.67 8.06
CA SER A 8 -31.08 -17.30 8.59
C SER A 8 -29.78 -17.15 9.38
N HIS A 9 -29.43 -18.15 10.19
CA HIS A 9 -28.16 -18.18 10.92
C HIS A 9 -26.96 -18.10 9.97
N LYS A 10 -26.96 -18.91 8.90
CA LYS A 10 -25.84 -18.93 7.95
C LYS A 10 -25.73 -17.63 7.16
N GLN A 11 -26.86 -17.03 6.78
CA GLN A 11 -26.87 -15.73 6.13
C GLN A 11 -26.26 -14.65 7.04
N ASN A 12 -26.66 -14.61 8.31
CA ASN A 12 -26.16 -13.63 9.28
C ASN A 12 -24.66 -13.80 9.54
N GLU A 13 -24.17 -15.05 9.64
CA GLU A 13 -22.75 -15.36 9.73
C GLU A 13 -21.97 -14.80 8.53
N LEU A 14 -22.48 -14.99 7.31
CA LEU A 14 -21.83 -14.49 6.09
C LEU A 14 -21.83 -12.96 6.03
N LEU A 15 -22.92 -12.29 6.37
CA LEU A 15 -23.00 -10.83 6.44
C LEU A 15 -21.98 -10.24 7.41
N LEU A 16 -21.88 -10.81 8.62
CA LEU A 16 -20.90 -10.37 9.62
C LEU A 16 -19.46 -10.64 9.18
N LYS A 17 -19.20 -11.77 8.51
CA LYS A 17 -17.88 -12.05 7.93
C LYS A 17 -17.50 -11.05 6.84
N CYS A 18 -18.43 -10.69 5.95
CA CYS A 18 -18.22 -9.66 4.93
C CYS A 18 -17.92 -8.31 5.59
N TYR A 19 -18.72 -7.90 6.58
CA TYR A 19 -18.52 -6.64 7.28
C TYR A 19 -17.16 -6.59 7.98
N TYR A 20 -16.82 -7.66 8.70
CA TYR A 20 -15.52 -7.80 9.35
C TYR A 20 -14.34 -7.65 8.37
N LYS A 21 -14.40 -8.31 7.22
CA LYS A 21 -13.35 -8.22 6.19
C LYS A 21 -13.20 -6.80 5.64
N ILE A 22 -14.31 -6.13 5.34
CA ILE A 22 -14.29 -4.75 4.83
C ILE A 22 -13.72 -3.79 5.87
N ILE A 23 -14.17 -3.85 7.13
CA ILE A 23 -13.66 -3.00 8.21
C ILE A 23 -12.16 -3.24 8.44
N LYS A 24 -11.73 -4.51 8.45
CA LYS A 24 -10.32 -4.88 8.54
C LYS A 24 -9.51 -4.25 7.40
N SER A 25 -10.01 -4.34 6.17
CA SER A 25 -9.33 -3.78 4.98
C SER A 25 -9.26 -2.25 5.00
N ILE A 26 -10.30 -1.56 5.46
CA ILE A 26 -10.26 -0.11 5.67
C ILE A 26 -9.16 0.26 6.68
N ASN A 27 -9.06 -0.50 7.77
CA ASN A 27 -8.02 -0.27 8.77
C ASN A 27 -6.62 -0.53 8.20
N HIS A 28 -6.43 -1.60 7.43
CA HIS A 28 -5.18 -1.86 6.73
C HIS A 28 -4.79 -0.69 5.83
N CYS A 29 -5.73 -0.19 5.01
CA CYS A 29 -5.49 0.99 4.16
C CYS A 29 -5.07 2.20 4.98
N LYS A 30 -5.77 2.52 6.08
CA LYS A 30 -5.47 3.67 6.94
C LYS A 30 -4.06 3.61 7.52
N THR A 31 -3.72 2.48 8.15
CA THR A 31 -2.42 2.28 8.80
C THR A 31 -1.30 2.32 7.77
N PHE A 32 -1.41 1.52 6.70
CA PHE A 32 -0.38 1.42 5.69
C PHE A 32 -0.16 2.75 4.95
N LYS A 33 -1.24 3.44 4.56
CA LYS A 33 -1.16 4.77 3.92
C LYS A 33 -0.39 5.78 4.78
N LYS A 34 -0.63 5.78 6.10
CA LYS A 34 0.05 6.71 7.03
C LYS A 34 1.53 6.40 7.12
N GLU A 35 1.88 5.13 7.24
CA GLU A 35 3.28 4.68 7.30
C GLU A 35 4.03 4.96 6.00
N LEU A 36 3.42 4.61 4.86
CA LEU A 36 3.97 4.85 3.54
C LEU A 36 4.19 6.34 3.29
N LEU A 37 3.24 7.21 3.64
CA LEU A 37 3.38 8.66 3.46
C LEU A 37 4.57 9.22 4.26
N LYS A 38 4.76 8.73 5.49
CA LYS A 38 5.90 9.15 6.32
C LYS A 38 7.22 8.76 5.66
N SER A 39 7.37 7.50 5.25
CA SER A 39 8.56 7.01 4.55
C SER A 39 8.79 7.75 3.23
N TYR A 40 7.74 7.91 2.43
CA TYR A 40 7.77 8.60 1.14
C TYR A 40 8.24 10.05 1.28
N ASN A 41 7.68 10.82 2.21
CA ASN A 41 8.08 12.21 2.42
C ASN A 41 9.56 12.31 2.83
N HIS A 42 10.00 11.43 3.74
CA HIS A 42 11.40 11.38 4.20
C HIS A 42 12.37 11.08 3.05
N ILE A 43 12.05 10.08 2.23
CA ILE A 43 12.84 9.71 1.05
C ILE A 43 12.84 10.85 0.02
N GLN A 44 11.68 11.46 -0.25
CA GLN A 44 11.55 12.53 -1.23
C GLN A 44 12.33 13.79 -0.82
N GLU A 45 12.28 14.17 0.46
CA GLU A 45 13.05 15.29 1.01
C GLU A 45 14.56 15.01 0.89
N SER A 46 15.00 13.84 1.36
CA SER A 46 16.39 13.40 1.28
C SER A 46 16.91 13.35 -0.16
N PHE A 47 16.10 12.87 -1.10
CA PHE A 47 16.43 12.84 -2.53
C PHE A 47 16.50 14.25 -3.15
N SER A 48 15.62 15.16 -2.75
CA SER A 48 15.63 16.54 -3.28
C SER A 48 16.91 17.29 -2.88
N ASN A 49 17.43 16.99 -1.69
CA ASN A 49 18.67 17.56 -1.17
C ASN A 49 19.93 17.06 -1.91
N LEU A 50 19.87 15.93 -2.63
CA LEU A 50 21.00 15.45 -3.44
C LEU A 50 21.42 16.46 -4.51
N ASN A 51 20.49 17.26 -5.05
CA ASN A 51 20.80 18.27 -6.06
C ASN A 51 21.66 19.43 -5.52
N LEU A 52 21.79 19.55 -4.19
CA LEU A 52 22.59 20.58 -3.53
C LEU A 52 24.04 20.12 -3.30
N ILE A 53 24.36 18.87 -3.62
CA ILE A 53 25.65 18.26 -3.34
C ILE A 53 26.51 18.28 -4.59
N SER A 54 27.65 18.97 -4.50
CA SER A 54 28.63 19.05 -5.58
C SER A 54 29.71 17.96 -5.50
N ASN A 55 29.85 17.30 -4.35
CA ASN A 55 30.83 16.23 -4.13
C ASN A 55 30.22 14.87 -4.47
N LEU A 56 30.83 14.15 -5.41
CA LEU A 56 30.34 12.85 -5.88
C LEU A 56 30.33 11.78 -4.79
N ASP A 57 31.32 11.76 -3.90
CA ASP A 57 31.43 10.73 -2.87
C ASP A 57 30.40 10.95 -1.75
N GLU A 58 30.16 12.20 -1.36
CA GLU A 58 29.06 12.55 -0.44
C GLU A 58 27.69 12.20 -1.06
N GLY A 59 27.51 12.48 -2.36
CA GLY A 59 26.31 12.09 -3.10
C GLY A 59 26.07 10.58 -3.08
N LYS A 60 27.12 9.76 -3.24
CA LYS A 60 27.03 8.29 -3.15
C LYS A 60 26.63 7.81 -1.76
N GLU A 61 27.14 8.42 -0.69
CA GLU A 61 26.79 8.05 0.68
C GLU A 61 25.30 8.26 0.96
N ILE A 62 24.77 9.42 0.58
CA ILE A 62 23.33 9.71 0.73
C ILE A 62 22.49 8.82 -0.18
N LEU A 63 22.96 8.51 -1.40
CA LEU A 63 22.26 7.61 -2.29
C LEU A 63 22.17 6.19 -1.73
N ASN A 64 23.24 5.69 -1.12
CA ASN A 64 23.24 4.41 -0.42
C ASN A 64 22.27 4.42 0.76
N TYR A 65 22.20 5.51 1.53
CA TYR A 65 21.22 5.68 2.59
C TYR A 65 19.77 5.63 2.05
N LEU A 66 19.49 6.33 0.96
CA LEU A 66 18.17 6.32 0.31
C LEU A 66 17.77 4.91 -0.15
N ILE A 67 18.70 4.16 -0.74
CA ILE A 67 18.45 2.77 -1.14
C ILE A 67 18.04 1.93 0.07
N GLN A 68 18.73 2.05 1.21
CA GLN A 68 18.36 1.33 2.42
C GLN A 68 16.97 1.71 2.95
N GLU A 69 16.60 3.00 2.92
CA GLU A 69 15.27 3.45 3.33
C GLU A 69 14.16 2.97 2.39
N ILE A 70 14.45 2.91 1.09
CA ILE A 70 13.56 2.33 0.08
C ILE A 70 13.35 0.84 0.34
N ASP A 71 14.43 0.08 0.56
CA ASP A 71 14.32 -1.36 0.82
C ASP A 71 13.56 -1.67 2.11
N LYS A 72 13.76 -0.89 3.18
CA LYS A 72 12.93 -0.97 4.39
C LYS A 72 11.46 -0.71 4.12
N THR A 73 11.14 0.20 3.22
CA THR A 73 9.76 0.53 2.84
C THR A 73 9.15 -0.57 1.98
N LYS A 74 9.92 -1.14 1.04
CA LYS A 74 9.51 -2.29 0.23
C LYS A 74 9.22 -3.53 1.06
N PHE A 75 10.07 -3.85 2.03
CA PHE A 75 9.84 -4.99 2.91
C PHE A 75 8.49 -4.92 3.63
N LYS A 76 8.01 -3.72 3.95
CA LYS A 76 6.67 -3.52 4.55
C LYS A 76 5.52 -3.70 3.56
N LEU A 77 5.75 -3.46 2.26
CA LEU A 77 4.77 -3.76 1.20
C LEU A 77 4.55 -5.26 1.02
N GLU A 78 5.56 -6.06 1.36
CA GLU A 78 5.55 -7.52 1.26
C GLU A 78 4.97 -8.21 2.51
N ASP A 79 4.42 -7.46 3.48
CA ASP A 79 3.83 -8.03 4.69
C ASP A 79 2.58 -8.87 4.38
N GLU A 80 2.71 -10.19 4.50
CA GLU A 80 1.65 -11.18 4.29
C GLU A 80 0.38 -10.91 5.12
N LYS A 81 0.48 -10.16 6.23
CA LYS A 81 -0.68 -9.79 7.06
C LYS A 81 -1.67 -8.86 6.35
N MET A 82 -1.23 -8.18 5.29
CA MET A 82 -1.98 -7.22 4.49
C MET A 82 -2.31 -7.76 3.08
N LEU A 83 -2.56 -9.07 2.97
CA LEU A 83 -2.86 -9.76 1.70
C LEU A 83 -3.92 -9.06 0.83
N ASP A 84 -4.95 -8.48 1.47
CA ASP A 84 -6.01 -7.75 0.80
C ASP A 84 -5.50 -6.49 0.06
N LEU A 85 -4.45 -5.85 0.57
CA LEU A 85 -3.77 -4.77 -0.13
C LEU A 85 -2.89 -5.32 -1.26
N TYR A 86 -2.22 -6.44 -1.05
CA TYR A 86 -1.37 -7.05 -2.08
C TYR A 86 -2.19 -7.45 -3.32
N GLU A 87 -3.37 -8.04 -3.13
CA GLU A 87 -4.28 -8.42 -4.22
C GLU A 87 -4.61 -7.25 -5.15
N ILE A 88 -4.81 -6.05 -4.62
CA ILE A 88 -5.16 -4.86 -5.40
C ILE A 88 -3.93 -4.13 -5.97
N LEU A 89 -2.76 -4.32 -5.36
CA LEU A 89 -1.52 -3.68 -5.78
C LEU A 89 -0.72 -4.53 -6.78
N ASN A 90 -1.02 -5.82 -6.91
CA ASN A 90 -0.25 -6.73 -7.76
C ASN A 90 -0.06 -6.24 -9.22
N PRO A 91 -1.09 -5.74 -9.93
CA PRO A 91 -0.88 -5.20 -11.28
C PRO A 91 0.10 -4.01 -11.31
N ILE A 92 0.10 -3.18 -10.27
CA ILE A 92 0.97 -2.03 -10.13
C ILE A 92 2.42 -2.48 -9.87
N LEU A 93 2.59 -3.52 -9.04
CA LEU A 93 3.89 -4.15 -8.77
C LEU A 93 4.49 -4.72 -10.05
N THR A 94 3.72 -5.50 -10.81
CA THR A 94 4.20 -6.06 -12.08
C THR A 94 4.62 -4.97 -13.06
N GLN A 95 3.82 -3.91 -13.21
CA GLN A 95 4.18 -2.78 -14.09
C GLN A 95 5.47 -2.08 -13.63
N PHE A 96 5.63 -1.91 -12.32
CA PHE A 96 6.83 -1.32 -11.73
C PHE A 96 8.08 -2.18 -11.98
N GLU A 97 8.00 -3.49 -11.77
CA GLU A 97 9.10 -4.43 -12.01
C GLU A 97 9.56 -4.43 -13.47
N LEU A 98 8.62 -4.37 -14.42
CA LEU A 98 8.92 -4.24 -15.84
C LEU A 98 9.67 -2.94 -16.17
N ASN A 99 9.29 -1.83 -15.53
CA ASN A 99 10.00 -0.56 -15.69
C ASN A 99 11.41 -0.64 -15.08
N LEU A 100 11.53 -1.25 -13.90
CA LEU A 100 12.79 -1.39 -13.19
C LEU A 100 13.80 -2.29 -13.93
N ALA A 101 13.31 -3.32 -14.62
CA ALA A 101 14.14 -4.19 -15.47
C ALA A 101 14.95 -3.40 -16.50
N ARG A 102 14.38 -2.31 -17.05
CA ARG A 102 15.07 -1.42 -18.00
C ARG A 102 16.28 -0.73 -17.38
N ILE A 103 16.21 -0.40 -16.10
CA ILE A 103 17.34 0.18 -15.36
C ILE A 103 18.37 -0.90 -15.06
N TYR A 104 17.95 -2.10 -14.63
CA TYR A 104 18.87 -3.17 -14.26
C TYR A 104 19.81 -3.58 -15.40
N VAL A 105 19.32 -3.62 -16.64
CA VAL A 105 20.12 -4.00 -17.82
C VAL A 105 21.13 -2.94 -18.27
N LEU A 106 21.11 -1.73 -17.70
CA LEU A 106 22.12 -0.70 -18.00
C LEU A 106 23.50 -1.16 -17.51
N ASN A 107 24.53 -1.00 -18.34
CA ASN A 107 25.90 -1.45 -18.07
C ASN A 107 26.83 -0.24 -17.85
N PRO A 108 26.91 0.31 -16.62
CA PRO A 108 27.72 1.49 -16.33
C PRO A 108 29.20 1.23 -16.61
N LYS A 109 29.91 2.21 -17.19
CA LYS A 109 31.34 2.11 -17.50
C LYS A 109 32.20 2.95 -16.57
N THR A 110 31.62 3.98 -15.98
CA THR A 110 32.30 4.88 -15.06
C THR A 110 31.64 4.87 -13.67
N SER A 111 32.34 5.45 -12.69
CA SER A 111 31.74 5.70 -11.36
C SER A 111 30.54 6.65 -11.45
N GLU A 112 30.56 7.59 -12.40
CA GLU A 112 29.47 8.54 -12.63
C GLU A 112 28.26 7.85 -13.26
N ASP A 113 28.47 6.95 -14.22
CA ASP A 113 27.40 6.13 -14.80
C ASP A 113 26.72 5.27 -13.73
N SER A 114 27.51 4.72 -12.81
CA SER A 114 27.01 3.88 -11.71
C SER A 114 26.16 4.71 -10.74
N TYR A 115 26.62 5.92 -10.41
CA TYR A 115 25.87 6.89 -9.62
C TYR A 115 24.55 7.27 -10.30
N ASN A 116 24.59 7.62 -11.60
CA ASN A 116 23.42 7.98 -12.38
C ASN A 116 22.41 6.83 -12.51
N LYS A 117 22.89 5.58 -12.67
CA LYS A 117 22.03 4.39 -12.65
C LYS A 117 21.30 4.25 -11.31
N SER A 118 21.99 4.47 -10.20
CA SER A 118 21.37 4.42 -8.87
C SER A 118 20.39 5.58 -8.63
N LEU A 119 20.67 6.78 -9.15
CA LEU A 119 19.72 7.90 -9.12
C LEU A 119 18.42 7.57 -9.87
N LEU A 120 18.52 6.97 -11.07
CA LEU A 120 17.36 6.51 -11.82
C LEU A 120 16.56 5.48 -11.02
N TRP A 121 17.25 4.51 -10.39
CA TRP A 121 16.62 3.49 -9.55
C TRP A 121 15.83 4.12 -8.40
N VAL A 122 16.43 5.08 -7.68
CA VAL A 122 15.76 5.78 -6.57
C VAL A 122 14.55 6.59 -7.05
N LYS A 123 14.70 7.30 -8.17
CA LYS A 123 13.61 8.09 -8.77
C LYS A 123 12.40 7.22 -9.14
N GLU A 124 12.62 6.07 -9.76
CA GLU A 124 11.54 5.13 -10.08
C GLU A 124 10.81 4.63 -8.82
N HIS A 125 11.55 4.35 -7.74
CA HIS A 125 10.95 3.92 -6.47
C HIS A 125 10.13 5.03 -5.79
N ILE A 126 10.55 6.29 -5.89
CA ILE A 126 9.79 7.44 -5.37
C ILE A 126 8.44 7.54 -6.10
N GLU A 127 8.44 7.50 -7.44
CA GLU A 127 7.18 7.55 -8.21
C GLU A 127 6.31 6.32 -7.94
N PHE A 128 6.92 5.15 -7.79
CA PHE A 128 6.22 3.94 -7.39
C PHE A 128 5.51 4.09 -6.02
N PHE A 129 6.20 4.57 -4.98
CA PHE A 129 5.58 4.78 -3.67
C PHE A 129 4.44 5.81 -3.71
N LYS A 130 4.57 6.87 -4.51
CA LYS A 130 3.49 7.85 -4.73
C LYS A 130 2.27 7.21 -5.41
N MET A 131 2.50 6.35 -6.39
CA MET A 131 1.44 5.60 -7.05
C MET A 131 0.74 4.67 -6.06
N ILE A 132 1.47 3.85 -5.30
CA ILE A 132 0.91 2.99 -4.26
C ILE A 132 0.07 3.79 -3.25
N TYR A 133 0.61 4.90 -2.73
CA TYR A 133 -0.12 5.77 -1.81
C TYR A 133 -1.47 6.23 -2.39
N THR A 134 -1.48 6.60 -3.67
CA THR A 134 -2.67 7.10 -4.37
C THR A 134 -3.72 5.99 -4.53
N HIS A 135 -3.30 4.78 -4.88
CA HIS A 135 -4.18 3.62 -5.00
C HIS A 135 -4.76 3.18 -3.65
N ILE A 136 -3.95 3.11 -2.58
CA ILE A 136 -4.44 2.79 -1.24
C ILE A 136 -5.44 3.82 -0.75
N LYS A 137 -5.18 5.11 -0.98
CA LYS A 137 -6.13 6.18 -0.64
C LYS A 137 -7.44 6.07 -1.41
N ALA A 138 -7.38 5.71 -2.69
CA ALA A 138 -8.57 5.49 -3.52
C ALA A 138 -9.38 4.28 -3.02
N GLN A 139 -8.70 3.18 -2.70
CA GLN A 139 -9.33 1.97 -2.16
C GLN A 139 -10.02 2.25 -0.83
N GLU A 140 -9.36 2.92 0.12
CA GLU A 140 -9.95 3.29 1.40
C GLU A 140 -11.26 4.07 1.21
N LYS A 141 -11.24 5.07 0.32
CA LYS A 141 -12.42 5.88 0.01
C LYS A 141 -13.53 5.05 -0.62
N ALA A 142 -13.19 4.13 -1.52
CA ALA A 142 -14.15 3.24 -2.16
C ALA A 142 -14.81 2.29 -1.14
N LEU A 143 -14.04 1.69 -0.25
CA LEU A 143 -14.54 0.80 0.79
C LEU A 143 -15.47 1.54 1.75
N ILE A 144 -15.06 2.71 2.25
CA ILE A 144 -15.88 3.54 3.15
C ILE A 144 -17.19 3.97 2.47
N LYS A 145 -17.12 4.42 1.22
CA LYS A 145 -18.31 4.89 0.49
C LYS A 145 -19.35 3.79 0.28
N ASN A 146 -18.90 2.54 0.10
CA ASN A 146 -19.77 1.43 -0.30
C ASN A 146 -20.17 0.51 0.86
N ILE A 147 -19.78 0.79 2.10
CA ILE A 147 -20.12 -0.08 3.25
C ILE A 147 -21.55 0.11 3.75
N THR A 148 -22.15 1.28 3.53
CA THR A 148 -23.47 1.66 4.08
C THR A 148 -24.60 0.66 3.82
N PRO A 149 -24.76 0.07 2.61
CA PRO A 149 -25.80 -0.93 2.37
C PRO A 149 -25.65 -2.16 3.29
N LEU A 150 -24.42 -2.60 3.54
CA LEU A 150 -24.15 -3.73 4.44
C LEU A 150 -24.43 -3.36 5.90
N GLU A 151 -24.13 -2.12 6.29
CA GLU A 151 -24.47 -1.62 7.63
C GLU A 151 -25.98 -1.60 7.87
N ASN A 152 -26.75 -1.12 6.90
CA ASN A 152 -28.20 -1.07 6.98
C ASN A 152 -28.79 -2.49 7.08
N GLU A 153 -28.26 -3.46 6.32
CA GLU A 153 -28.67 -4.86 6.40
C GLU A 153 -28.41 -5.46 7.79
N LEU A 154 -27.25 -5.15 8.40
CA LEU A 154 -26.95 -5.60 9.77
C LEU A 154 -27.93 -4.99 10.79
N THR A 155 -28.31 -3.71 10.62
CA THR A 155 -29.30 -3.04 11.47
C THR A 155 -30.67 -3.70 11.34
N GLN A 156 -31.14 -3.93 10.12
CA GLN A 156 -32.44 -4.56 9.84
C GLN A 156 -32.55 -5.97 10.45
N ARG A 157 -31.43 -6.68 10.55
CA ARG A 157 -31.36 -8.03 11.15
C ARG A 157 -31.06 -8.04 12.65
N ASN A 158 -31.07 -6.88 13.31
CA ASN A 158 -30.76 -6.74 14.75
C ASN A 158 -29.36 -7.24 15.14
N LEU A 159 -28.36 -7.09 14.25
CA LEU A 159 -26.98 -7.54 14.47
C LEU A 159 -26.05 -6.44 15.02
N GLU A 160 -26.61 -5.32 15.50
CA GLU A 160 -25.88 -4.14 15.99
C GLU A 160 -24.86 -4.42 17.09
N LYS A 161 -25.14 -5.40 17.96
CA LYS A 161 -24.19 -5.85 18.99
C LYS A 161 -22.87 -6.32 18.36
N TYR A 162 -22.94 -7.06 17.26
CA TYR A 162 -21.75 -7.60 16.59
C TYR A 162 -21.05 -6.54 15.74
N LYS A 163 -21.83 -5.68 15.06
CA LYS A 163 -21.30 -4.50 14.36
C LYS A 163 -20.41 -3.65 15.28
N ARG A 164 -20.92 -3.28 16.47
CA ARG A 164 -20.16 -2.51 17.47
C ARG A 164 -18.88 -3.20 17.92
N LYS A 165 -18.91 -4.53 18.12
CA LYS A 165 -17.71 -5.30 18.48
C LYS A 165 -16.65 -5.28 17.37
N ILE A 166 -17.06 -5.37 16.11
CA ILE A 166 -16.16 -5.31 14.96
C ILE A 166 -15.53 -3.92 14.86
N ASN A 167 -16.33 -2.87 15.01
CA ASN A 167 -15.86 -1.48 14.95
C ASN A 167 -14.87 -1.14 16.06
N ALA A 168 -15.16 -1.56 17.30
CA ALA A 168 -14.28 -1.37 18.44
C ALA A 168 -12.89 -2.03 18.26
N LYS A 169 -12.82 -3.16 17.54
CA LYS A 169 -11.54 -3.84 17.26
C LYS A 169 -10.61 -3.02 16.36
N TYR A 170 -11.16 -2.17 15.50
CA TYR A 170 -10.41 -1.44 14.47
C TYR A 170 -10.53 0.08 14.60
N ASN A 171 -11.08 0.57 15.72
CA ASN A 171 -11.35 2.00 15.95
C ASN A 171 -12.09 2.64 14.76
N PHE A 172 -13.08 1.92 14.23
CA PHE A 172 -13.92 2.37 13.11
C PHE A 172 -15.18 3.08 13.60
#